data_AF-A0A7Y7NME7-F1
#
_entry.id   AF-A0A7Y7NME7-F1
#
_cell.length_a   1.000
_cell.length_b   1.000
_cell.length_c   1.000
_cell.angle_alpha   90.00
_cell.angle_beta   90.00
_cell.angle_gamma   90.00
#
_symmetry.space_group_name_H-M   'P 1'
#
loop_
_entity.id
_entity.type
_entity.pdbx_description
1 polymer ?
#
loop_
_entity_poly.entity_id
_entity_poly.type
_entity_poly.pdbx_seq_one_letter_code
_entity_poly.pdbx_strand_id
1 'polypeptide(L)'
;MKINFKAALLSAFILPGIGQLYKGERVKGAILLVLVNIFMLLSLFIVFRKMGSFLVTARVSGVPEALALLDNLTKTSPEVGWLLTGFTLLWGFAVVDAARPIKEGSPLSD
;
A
#
# COMPACT_ATOMS: atom_id res chain seq x y z
N MET A 1 -14.28 -20.26 16.75
CA MET A 1 -13.68 -19.49 15.64
C MET A 1 -12.17 -19.41 15.91
N LYS A 2 -11.34 -20.30 15.32
CA LYS A 2 -9.87 -20.25 15.53
C LYS A 2 -9.28 -19.19 14.59
N ILE A 3 -8.92 -18.04 15.13
CA ILE A 3 -8.32 -16.92 14.40
C ILE A 3 -6.84 -17.24 14.16
N ASN A 4 -6.35 -17.02 12.94
CA ASN A 4 -4.92 -17.19 12.62
C ASN A 4 -4.13 -15.92 12.97
N PHE A 5 -3.89 -15.72 14.27
CA PHE A 5 -3.25 -14.49 14.76
C PHE A 5 -1.86 -14.26 14.16
N LYS A 6 -1.05 -15.31 13.99
CA LYS A 6 0.27 -15.21 13.35
C LYS A 6 0.17 -14.73 11.90
N ALA A 7 -0.76 -15.27 11.12
CA ALA A 7 -0.98 -14.85 9.73
C ALA A 7 -1.46 -13.39 9.65
N ALA A 8 -2.35 -12.98 10.55
CA ALA A 8 -2.82 -11.61 10.65
C ALA A 8 -1.68 -10.64 10.95
N LEU A 9 -0.82 -10.94 11.95
CA LEU A 9 0.36 -10.14 12.27
C LEU A 9 1.31 -10.02 11.08
N LEU A 10 1.48 -11.12 10.34
CA LEU A 10 2.36 -11.16 9.17
C LEU A 10 1.87 -10.23 8.05
N SER A 11 0.57 -10.24 7.77
CA SER A 11 -0.05 -9.30 6.83
C SER A 11 -0.15 -7.87 7.36
N ALA A 12 -0.18 -7.67 8.68
CA ALA A 12 -0.29 -6.35 9.30
C ALA A 12 1.06 -5.62 9.37
N PHE A 13 2.14 -6.31 9.76
CA PHE A 13 3.41 -5.68 10.11
C PHE A 13 4.56 -5.94 9.14
N ILE A 14 4.49 -7.00 8.32
CA ILE A 14 5.53 -7.26 7.32
C ILE A 14 5.09 -6.70 5.98
N LEU A 15 4.10 -7.33 5.36
CA LEU A 15 3.61 -6.89 4.06
C LEU A 15 2.23 -7.51 3.76
N PRO A 16 1.28 -6.76 3.19
CA PRO A 16 -0.04 -7.29 2.88
C PRO A 16 0.06 -8.45 1.87
N GLY A 17 -0.50 -9.61 2.23
CA GLY A 17 -0.44 -10.82 1.40
C GLY A 17 0.47 -11.92 1.94
N ILE A 18 1.41 -11.60 2.84
CA ILE A 18 2.31 -12.61 3.40
C ILE A 18 1.56 -13.59 4.33
N GLY A 19 0.57 -13.11 5.10
CA GLY A 19 -0.28 -13.97 5.91
C GLY A 19 -1.05 -15.00 5.08
N GLN A 20 -1.49 -14.63 3.88
CA GLN A 20 -2.12 -15.54 2.92
C GLN A 20 -1.12 -16.57 2.40
N LEU A 21 0.10 -16.16 2.06
CA LEU A 21 1.17 -17.09 1.67
C LEU A 21 1.52 -18.07 2.78
N TYR A 22 1.58 -17.59 4.03
CA TYR A 22 1.82 -18.43 5.21
C TYR A 22 0.75 -19.51 5.39
N LYS A 23 -0.51 -19.20 5.08
CA LYS A 23 -1.63 -20.17 5.11
C LYS A 23 -1.67 -21.10 3.88
N GLY A 24 -0.71 -21.00 2.96
CA GLY A 24 -0.73 -21.76 1.70
C GLY A 24 -1.68 -21.22 0.64
N GLU A 25 -2.35 -20.08 0.87
CA GLU A 25 -3.22 -19.41 -0.10
C GLU A 25 -2.40 -18.63 -1.13
N ARG A 26 -1.56 -19.33 -1.90
CA ARG A 26 -0.54 -18.74 -2.79
C ARG A 26 -1.10 -17.74 -3.79
N VAL A 27 -2.25 -18.05 -4.40
CA VAL A 27 -2.89 -17.17 -5.39
C VAL A 27 -3.34 -15.85 -4.75
N LYS A 28 -4.02 -15.90 -3.60
CA LYS A 28 -4.46 -14.69 -2.90
C LYS A 28 -3.28 -13.85 -2.43
N GLY A 29 -2.28 -14.49 -1.84
CA GLY A 29 -1.06 -13.80 -1.41
C GLY A 29 -0.33 -13.14 -2.57
N ALA A 30 -0.21 -13.82 -3.71
CA ALA A 30 0.39 -13.26 -4.92
C ALA A 30 -0.39 -12.06 -5.47
N ILE A 31 -1.72 -12.13 -5.52
CA ILE A 31 -2.56 -11.00 -5.96
C ILE A 31 -2.36 -9.79 -5.03
N LEU A 32 -2.40 -9.99 -3.72
CA LEU A 32 -2.20 -8.91 -2.74
C LEU A 32 -0.80 -8.29 -2.86
N LEU A 33 0.23 -9.12 -3.04
CA LEU A 33 1.61 -8.66 -3.28
C LEU A 33 1.73 -7.79 -4.53
N VAL A 34 1.14 -8.22 -5.64
CA VAL A 34 1.14 -7.47 -6.90
C VAL A 34 0.41 -6.14 -6.73
N LEU A 35 -0.77 -6.14 -6.10
CA LEU A 35 -1.54 -4.92 -5.86
C LEU A 35 -0.75 -3.94 -4.99
N VAL A 36 -0.14 -4.40 -3.90
CA VAL A 36 0.73 -3.55 -3.04
C VAL A 36 1.88 -2.95 -3.84
N ASN A 37 2.53 -3.72 -4.71
CA ASN A 37 3.59 -3.21 -5.58
C ASN A 37 3.08 -2.15 -6.56
N ILE A 38 1.89 -2.33 -7.14
CA ILE A 38 1.26 -1.32 -8.00
C ILE A 38 1.03 -0.02 -7.21
N PHE A 39 0.46 -0.10 -6.01
CA PHE A 39 0.28 1.08 -5.14
C PHE A 39 1.60 1.78 -4.80
N MET A 40 2.66 1.01 -4.51
CA MET A 40 3.99 1.54 -4.23
C MET A 40 4.60 2.25 -5.45
N LEU A 41 4.53 1.63 -6.63
CA LEU A 41 5.03 2.22 -7.88
C LEU A 41 4.26 3.49 -8.26
N LEU A 42 2.93 3.48 -8.12
CA LEU A 42 2.11 4.68 -8.33
C LEU A 42 2.46 5.79 -7.34
N SER A 43 2.69 5.46 -6.08
CA SER A 43 3.12 6.42 -5.05
C SER A 43 4.47 7.04 -5.43
N LEU A 44 5.44 6.20 -5.79
CA LEU A 44 6.77 6.65 -6.20
C LEU A 44 6.72 7.55 -7.44
N PHE A 45 5.89 7.18 -8.43
CA PHE A 45 5.69 7.97 -9.64
C PHE A 45 5.13 9.37 -9.33
N ILE A 46 4.11 9.46 -8.46
CA ILE A 46 3.53 10.75 -8.06
C ILE A 46 4.57 11.60 -7.32
N VAL A 47 5.33 11.00 -6.39
CA VAL A 47 6.38 11.70 -5.65
C VAL A 47 7.44 12.26 -6.59
N PHE A 48 7.99 11.44 -7.50
CA PHE A 48 8.99 11.90 -8.45
C PHE A 48 8.47 12.97 -9.40
N ARG A 49 7.23 12.84 -9.88
CA ARG A 49 6.60 13.87 -10.73
C ARG A 49 6.48 15.22 -9.99
N LYS A 50 6.03 15.21 -8.74
CA LYS A 50 5.88 16.42 -7.93
C LYS A 50 7.22 17.03 -7.51
N MET A 51 8.18 16.20 -7.12
CA MET A 51 9.53 16.64 -6.78
C MET A 51 10.23 17.29 -7.97
N GLY A 52 10.08 16.74 -9.18
CA GLY A 52 10.64 17.35 -10.39
C GLY A 52 10.13 18.78 -10.60
N SER A 53 8.82 19.00 -10.50
CA SER A 53 8.24 20.33 -10.61
C SER A 53 8.75 21.28 -9.51
N PHE A 54 8.81 20.80 -8.26
CA PHE A 54 9.30 21.59 -7.14
C PHE A 54 10.76 22.02 -7.31
N LEU A 55 11.65 21.10 -7.68
CA LEU A 55 13.09 21.38 -7.84
C LEU A 55 13.35 22.36 -8.98
N VAL A 56 12.60 22.25 -10.09
CA VAL A 56 12.72 23.19 -11.21
C VAL A 56 12.25 24.59 -10.79
N THR A 57 11.10 24.70 -10.13
CA THR A 57 10.59 25.99 -9.63
C THR A 57 11.52 26.61 -8.59
N ALA A 58 12.06 25.82 -7.66
CA ALA A 58 13.01 26.30 -6.66
C ALA A 58 14.29 26.86 -7.30
N ARG A 59 14.75 26.25 -8.40
CA ARG A 59 15.93 26.70 -9.14
C ARG A 59 15.67 27.94 -10.00
N VAL A 60 14.50 28.04 -10.63
CA VAL A 60 14.19 29.10 -11.61
C VAL A 60 13.56 30.32 -10.97
N SER A 61 12.60 30.11 -10.07
CA SER A 61 11.78 31.16 -9.46
C SER A 61 12.19 31.48 -8.02
N GLY A 62 12.97 30.60 -7.38
CA GLY A 62 13.39 30.74 -5.99
C GLY A 62 12.57 29.91 -5.02
N VAL A 63 13.05 29.84 -3.78
CA VAL A 63 12.48 29.01 -2.70
C VAL A 63 11.06 29.44 -2.29
N PRO A 64 10.71 30.74 -2.20
CA PRO A 64 9.36 31.17 -1.81
C PRO A 64 8.26 30.68 -2.77
N GLU A 65 8.46 30.84 -4.08
CA GLU A 65 7.54 30.34 -5.10
C GLU A 65 7.44 28.81 -5.08
N ALA A 66 8.55 28.10 -4.84
CA ALA A 66 8.54 26.65 -4.73
C ALA A 66 7.72 26.16 -3.52
N LEU A 67 7.81 26.85 -2.38
CA LEU A 67 7.01 26.56 -1.21
C LEU A 67 5.52 26.85 -1.44
N ALA A 68 5.19 27.96 -2.12
CA ALA A 68 3.81 28.26 -2.50
C ALA A 68 3.23 27.21 -3.47
N LEU A 69 4.05 26.69 -4.37
CA LEU A 69 3.67 25.61 -5.30
C LEU A 69 3.46 24.29 -4.55
N LEU A 70 4.33 23.97 -3.59
CA LEU A 70 4.17 22.79 -2.73
C LEU A 70 2.87 22.86 -1.92
N ASP A 71 2.55 24.02 -1.35
CA ASP A 71 1.36 24.24 -0.52
C ASP A 71 0.07 24.07 -1.35
N ASN A 72 0.08 24.52 -2.60
CA ASN A 72 -1.01 24.27 -3.56
C ASN A 72 -1.10 22.79 -3.97
N LEU A 73 0.04 22.12 -4.20
CA LEU A 73 0.10 20.69 -4.54
C LEU A 73 -0.34 19.76 -3.40
N THR A 74 -0.26 20.20 -2.14
CA THR A 74 -0.77 19.43 -1.00
C THR A 74 -2.26 19.61 -0.83
N LYS A 75 -2.78 20.83 -1.05
CA LYS A 75 -4.21 21.14 -0.92
C LYS A 75 -5.07 20.61 -2.08
N THR A 76 -4.49 20.45 -3.27
CA THR A 76 -5.27 20.22 -4.52
C THR A 76 -5.05 18.85 -5.15
N SER A 77 -4.51 17.87 -4.42
CA SER A 77 -4.18 16.55 -4.99
C SER A 77 -5.09 15.42 -4.51
N PRO A 78 -6.32 15.31 -5.07
CA PRO A 78 -7.23 14.22 -4.78
C PRO A 78 -6.63 12.86 -5.11
N GLU A 79 -5.73 12.77 -6.09
CA GLU A 79 -5.04 11.53 -6.48
C GLU A 79 -4.24 10.90 -5.33
N VAL A 80 -3.63 11.70 -4.47
CA VAL A 80 -2.90 11.21 -3.29
C VAL A 80 -3.89 10.67 -2.25
N GLY A 81 -5.01 11.37 -2.05
CA GLY A 81 -6.09 10.92 -1.17
C GLY A 81 -6.69 9.59 -1.61
N TRP A 82 -6.98 9.44 -2.91
CA TRP A 82 -7.50 8.19 -3.46
C TRP A 82 -6.50 7.04 -3.34
N LEU A 83 -5.22 7.30 -3.62
CA LEU A 83 -4.17 6.29 -3.53
C LEU A 83 -3.98 5.80 -2.08
N LEU A 84 -3.89 6.73 -1.12
CA LEU A 84 -3.77 6.40 0.30
C LEU A 84 -5.00 5.64 0.82
N THR A 85 -6.19 6.10 0.46
CA THR A 85 -7.44 5.45 0.87
C THR A 85 -7.52 4.04 0.30
N GLY A 86 -7.27 3.88 -1.01
CA GLY A 86 -7.27 2.57 -1.67
C GLY A 86 -6.24 1.62 -1.08
N PHE A 87 -5.02 2.10 -0.82
CA PHE A 87 -3.97 1.33 -0.20
C PHE A 87 -4.33 0.90 1.23
N THR A 88 -4.91 1.81 2.02
CA THR A 88 -5.36 1.53 3.40
C THR A 88 -6.46 0.47 3.42
N LEU A 89 -7.44 0.57 2.50
CA LEU A 89 -8.51 -0.42 2.36
C LEU A 89 -7.97 -1.79 1.94
N LEU A 90 -7.06 -1.83 0.97
CA LEU A 90 -6.39 -3.06 0.53
C LEU A 90 -5.60 -3.70 1.68
N TRP A 91 -4.87 -2.90 2.45
CA TRP A 91 -4.11 -3.37 3.60
C TRP A 91 -5.03 -3.94 4.67
N GLY A 92 -6.05 -3.19 5.10
CA GLY A 92 -7.02 -3.65 6.08
C GLY A 92 -7.71 -4.95 5.63
N PHE A 93 -8.09 -5.03 4.36
CA PHE A 93 -8.63 -6.26 3.77
C PHE A 93 -7.64 -7.43 3.88
N ALA A 94 -6.37 -7.24 3.54
CA ALA A 94 -5.35 -8.28 3.62
C ALA A 94 -5.16 -8.80 5.06
N VAL A 95 -5.23 -7.92 6.07
CA VAL A 95 -5.14 -8.30 7.48
C VAL A 95 -6.36 -9.11 7.91
N VAL A 96 -7.57 -8.62 7.59
CA VAL A 96 -8.82 -9.31 7.92
C VAL A 96 -8.88 -10.68 7.24
N ASP A 97 -8.48 -10.78 5.98
CA ASP A 97 -8.47 -12.04 5.25
C ASP A 97 -7.40 -13.01 5.78
N ALA A 98 -6.24 -12.51 6.22
CA ALA A 98 -5.21 -13.33 6.86
C ALA A 98 -5.64 -13.87 8.23
N ALA A 99 -6.47 -13.12 8.97
CA ALA A 99 -7.01 -13.53 10.26
C ALA A 99 -8.02 -14.69 10.17
N ARG A 100 -8.62 -14.92 8.99
CA ARG A 100 -9.60 -15.99 8.77
C ARG A 100 -8.99 -17.38 8.95
N PRO A 101 -9.80 -18.40 9.32
CA PRO A 101 -9.36 -19.78 9.43
C PRO A 101 -8.73 -20.29 8.14
N ILE A 102 -7.82 -21.27 8.26
CA ILE A 102 -7.30 -22.01 7.11
C ILE A 102 -8.45 -22.82 6.52
N LYS A 103 -8.60 -22.81 5.19
CA LYS A 103 -9.63 -23.59 4.51
C LYS A 103 -9.29 -25.09 4.62
N GLU A 104 -10.26 -25.92 4.99
CA GLU A 104 -10.13 -27.39 4.97
C GLU A 104 -9.65 -27.86 3.59
N GLY A 105 -8.60 -28.69 3.58
CA GLY A 105 -7.94 -29.17 2.36
C GLY A 105 -6.72 -28.35 1.90
N SER A 106 -6.24 -27.41 2.72
CA SER A 106 -4.94 -26.75 2.49
C SER A 106 -3.80 -27.68 2.93
N PRO A 107 -2.57 -27.55 2.38
CA PRO A 107 -1.41 -28.36 2.81
C PRO A 107 -1.02 -28.21 4.29
N LEU A 108 -1.65 -27.28 5.02
CA LEU A 108 -1.39 -26.95 6.43
C LEU A 108 -2.60 -27.26 7.33
N SER A 109 -3.63 -27.96 6.80
CA SER A 109 -4.80 -28.39 7.60
C SER A 109 -4.63 -29.75 8.27
N ASP A 110 -3.49 -30.42 8.05
CA ASP A 110 -3.15 -31.74 8.59
C ASP A 110 -2.21 -31.65 9.80
#